data_AF-A0ABC9U217-F1
#
_entry.id   AF-A0ABC9U217-F1
#
_cell.length_a   1.000
_cell.length_b   1.000
_cell.length_c   1.000
_cell.angle_alpha   90.00
_cell.angle_beta   90.00
_cell.angle_gamma   90.00
#
_symmetry.space_group_name_H-M   'P 1'
#
loop_
_entity.id
_entity.type
_entity.pdbx_description
1 polymer ?
#
loop_
_entity_poly.entity_id
_entity_poly.type
_entity_poly.pdbx_seq_one_letter_code
_entity_poly.pdbx_strand_id
1 'polypeptide(L)'
;MDTESKELLLKHIKKGKYVSEPIFSICKIMKGGDMELFAKSCCDRIEEGGLRDGVHVFRMKPASWGLGVDAYGLKLCRAVLEAYLQPEYLDEIEEATQAHSSWIININNMLYALNRMDKKSLLKAEPEAFGYKASSEDYNDIADIFRTTLRYRRFPCNLRPFAERLFFTCCLLAEYRGPANILIPFAKGAWDMWENDGRHETGNGTYSNALWRFLASRGGASKVHRLQGDDLAKYIYLEVKAYRKEKWKEINHIKNKSCLEIENRYKEIKMVLDAIGRLTPQKLLQLYPVTKEYDGERWDCKDYFYTMDKLKQWPPDKPIGTAQEVACLLWDYQNTDLEIMLLQWLNAVDDLKIYCNKNGPSDRFHDLMLKKGRDHNGRNTENADN
;
A
#
# COMPACT_ATOMS: atom_id res chain seq x y z
N MET A 1 -27.33 -1.37 12.52
CA MET A 1 -25.94 -1.85 12.64
C MET A 1 -25.97 -2.96 13.69
N ASP A 2 -25.33 -4.10 13.46
CA ASP A 2 -25.30 -5.15 14.49
C ASP A 2 -24.50 -4.72 15.74
N THR A 3 -24.82 -5.29 16.89
CA THR A 3 -24.24 -4.90 18.18
C THR A 3 -22.72 -5.14 18.23
N GLU A 4 -22.24 -6.22 17.62
CA GLU A 4 -20.82 -6.57 17.60
C GLU A 4 -19.99 -5.56 16.79
N SER A 5 -20.47 -5.19 15.61
CA SER A 5 -19.90 -4.13 14.77
C SER A 5 -19.81 -2.80 15.53
N LYS A 6 -20.88 -2.42 16.24
CA LYS A 6 -20.91 -1.18 17.03
C LYS A 6 -19.87 -1.21 18.15
N GLU A 7 -19.80 -2.29 18.91
CA GLU A 7 -18.85 -2.43 20.01
C GLU A 7 -17.40 -2.42 19.52
N LEU A 8 -17.12 -3.13 18.43
CA LEU A 8 -15.81 -3.14 17.79
C LEU A 8 -15.41 -1.74 17.29
N LEU A 9 -16.34 -1.05 16.61
CA LEU A 9 -16.13 0.30 16.12
C LEU A 9 -15.82 1.28 17.27
N LEU A 10 -16.66 1.28 18.32
CA LEU A 10 -16.46 2.13 19.50
C LEU A 10 -15.13 1.83 20.21
N LYS A 11 -14.76 0.55 20.34
CA LYS A 11 -13.47 0.13 20.90
C LYS A 11 -12.31 0.73 20.09
N HIS A 12 -12.38 0.70 18.77
CA HIS A 12 -11.32 1.21 17.90
C HIS A 12 -11.28 2.74 17.79
N ILE A 13 -12.42 3.42 17.87
CA ILE A 13 -12.50 4.88 18.05
C ILE A 13 -11.79 5.31 19.33
N LYS A 14 -12.09 4.65 20.46
CA LYS A 14 -11.42 4.92 21.75
C LYS A 14 -9.92 4.64 21.70
N LYS A 15 -9.50 3.68 20.87
CA LYS A 15 -8.08 3.36 20.65
C LYS A 15 -7.37 4.32 19.71
N GLY A 16 -8.10 5.01 18.83
CA GLY A 16 -7.52 5.80 17.74
C GLY A 16 -6.80 4.95 16.71
N LYS A 17 -7.19 3.68 16.54
CA LYS A 17 -6.54 2.72 15.64
C LYS A 17 -7.55 2.02 14.77
N TYR A 18 -7.15 1.72 13.55
CA TYR A 18 -7.86 0.82 12.66
C TYR A 18 -7.81 -0.62 13.18
N VAL A 19 -8.71 -1.45 12.69
CA VAL A 19 -8.71 -2.88 12.98
C VAL A 19 -7.67 -3.53 12.07
N SER A 20 -6.78 -4.33 12.66
CA SER A 20 -5.79 -5.10 11.90
C SER A 20 -6.48 -6.16 11.06
N GLU A 21 -5.94 -6.43 9.88
CA GLU A 21 -6.40 -7.52 9.03
C GLU A 21 -6.25 -8.87 9.76
N PRO A 22 -7.25 -9.77 9.65
CA PRO A 22 -7.18 -11.05 10.31
C PRO A 22 -6.11 -11.94 9.68
N ILE A 23 -5.29 -12.55 10.54
CA ILE A 23 -4.23 -13.49 10.15
C ILE A 23 -4.61 -14.87 10.66
N PHE A 24 -4.66 -15.83 9.75
CA PHE A 24 -5.01 -17.21 10.01
C PHE A 24 -3.75 -18.08 9.99
N SER A 25 -3.63 -18.97 10.98
CA SER A 25 -2.49 -19.88 11.05
C SER A 25 -2.78 -21.13 10.23
N ILE A 26 -1.89 -21.47 9.30
CA ILE A 26 -2.00 -22.73 8.54
C ILE A 26 -2.03 -23.93 9.49
N CYS A 27 -1.23 -23.91 10.56
CA CYS A 27 -1.24 -24.98 11.55
C CYS A 27 -2.61 -25.15 12.23
N LYS A 28 -3.32 -24.05 12.51
CA LYS A 28 -4.68 -24.12 13.10
C LYS A 28 -5.71 -24.63 12.10
N ILE A 29 -5.59 -24.22 10.84
CA ILE A 29 -6.45 -24.73 9.74
C ILE A 29 -6.25 -26.24 9.58
N MET A 30 -4.99 -26.70 9.50
CA MET A 30 -4.64 -28.12 9.40
C MET A 30 -5.15 -28.91 10.62
N LYS A 31 -5.05 -28.34 11.83
CA LYS A 31 -5.58 -28.96 13.04
C LYS A 31 -7.10 -29.10 13.00
N GLY A 32 -7.81 -28.09 12.50
CA GLY A 32 -9.28 -28.12 12.41
C GLY A 32 -9.81 -29.14 11.40
N GLY A 33 -9.00 -29.52 10.40
CA GLY A 33 -9.30 -30.63 9.48
C GLY A 33 -8.64 -31.95 9.87
N ASP A 34 -8.27 -32.15 11.14
CA ASP A 34 -7.65 -33.37 11.68
C ASP A 34 -6.32 -33.79 11.02
N MET A 35 -5.60 -32.84 10.42
CA MET A 35 -4.31 -33.05 9.72
C MET A 35 -3.13 -32.38 10.41
N GLU A 36 -3.16 -32.22 11.74
CA GLU A 36 -2.12 -31.51 12.53
C GLU A 36 -0.71 -32.10 12.30
N LEU A 37 -0.60 -33.42 12.13
CA LEU A 37 0.67 -34.11 11.89
C LEU A 37 1.34 -33.70 10.57
N PHE A 38 0.55 -33.29 9.57
CA PHE A 38 1.03 -32.88 8.25
C PHE A 38 1.27 -31.37 8.14
N ALA A 39 0.95 -30.59 9.18
CA ALA A 39 1.04 -29.13 9.15
C ALA A 39 2.44 -28.63 8.78
N LYS A 40 3.49 -29.28 9.28
CA LYS A 40 4.87 -28.93 8.95
C LYS A 40 5.19 -29.19 7.47
N SER A 41 4.89 -30.39 6.97
CA SER A 41 5.12 -30.74 5.56
C SER A 41 4.30 -29.87 4.60
N CYS A 42 3.09 -29.47 4.99
CA CYS A 42 2.29 -28.52 4.24
C CYS A 42 2.97 -27.14 4.18
N CYS A 43 3.44 -26.60 5.32
CA CYS A 43 4.16 -25.32 5.35
C CYS A 43 5.45 -25.38 4.50
N ASP A 44 6.22 -26.46 4.61
CA ASP A 44 7.44 -26.66 3.84
C ASP A 44 7.14 -26.64 2.32
N ARG A 45 6.08 -27.32 1.86
CA ARG A 45 5.65 -27.29 0.44
C ARG A 45 5.19 -25.92 -0.02
N ILE A 46 4.56 -25.13 0.83
CA ILE A 46 4.16 -23.74 0.51
C ILE A 46 5.40 -22.86 0.32
N GLU A 47 6.41 -23.02 1.18
CA GLU A 47 7.69 -22.31 1.03
C GLU A 47 8.47 -22.79 -0.21
N GLU A 48 8.56 -24.11 -0.45
CA GLU A 48 9.20 -24.70 -1.64
C GLU A 48 8.50 -24.29 -2.94
N GLY A 49 7.18 -24.16 -2.91
CA GLY A 49 6.37 -23.66 -4.03
C GLY A 49 6.56 -22.17 -4.32
N GLY A 50 7.36 -21.45 -3.51
CA GLY A 50 7.61 -20.02 -3.68
C GLY A 50 6.37 -19.16 -3.44
N LEU A 51 5.40 -19.68 -2.68
CA LEU A 51 4.15 -18.98 -2.36
C LEU A 51 4.29 -17.99 -1.20
N ARG A 52 5.40 -18.07 -0.45
CA ARG A 52 5.74 -17.11 0.60
C ARG A 52 6.17 -15.77 -0.01
N ASP A 53 5.28 -14.80 -0.01
CA ASP A 53 5.53 -13.45 -0.53
C ASP A 53 5.96 -12.44 0.56
N GLY A 54 5.80 -12.79 1.84
CA GLY A 54 6.09 -11.90 2.96
C GLY A 54 5.02 -10.81 3.19
N VAL A 55 3.93 -10.86 2.43
CA VAL A 55 2.81 -9.91 2.50
C VAL A 55 1.54 -10.65 2.91
N HIS A 56 1.10 -11.61 2.09
CA HIS A 56 -0.11 -12.39 2.31
C HIS A 56 0.18 -13.77 2.89
N VAL A 57 1.38 -14.29 2.66
CA VAL A 57 1.90 -15.55 3.22
C VAL A 57 3.26 -15.27 3.84
N PHE A 58 3.32 -15.33 5.17
CA PHE A 58 4.51 -14.96 5.94
C PHE A 58 4.69 -15.86 7.16
N ARG A 59 5.86 -15.82 7.79
CA ARG A 59 6.10 -16.59 9.01
C ARG A 59 5.47 -15.86 10.19
N MET A 60 4.73 -16.59 11.02
CA MET A 60 4.10 -15.97 12.20
C MET A 60 5.14 -15.48 13.22
N LYS A 61 6.30 -16.14 13.26
CA LYS A 61 7.47 -15.72 14.03
C LYS A 61 8.72 -15.96 13.20
N PRO A 62 9.76 -15.09 13.26
CA PRO A 62 10.97 -15.22 12.45
C PRO A 62 11.67 -16.58 12.54
N ALA A 63 11.62 -17.21 13.73
CA ALA A 63 12.24 -18.52 14.00
C ALA A 63 11.26 -19.71 13.91
N SER A 64 9.98 -19.48 13.60
CA SER A 64 8.99 -20.55 13.48
C SER A 64 8.79 -20.99 12.04
N TRP A 65 8.52 -22.28 11.84
CA TRP A 65 8.07 -22.84 10.56
C TRP A 65 6.58 -22.57 10.28
N GLY A 66 5.82 -22.16 11.30
CA GLY A 66 4.39 -21.90 11.17
C GLY A 66 4.12 -20.68 10.30
N LEU A 67 3.34 -20.89 9.25
CA LEU A 67 2.92 -19.83 8.33
C LEU A 67 1.59 -19.20 8.80
N GLY A 68 1.54 -17.88 8.64
CA GLY A 68 0.34 -17.07 8.73
C GLY A 68 -0.10 -16.67 7.33
N VAL A 69 -1.42 -16.67 7.10
CA VAL A 69 -2.04 -16.24 5.85
C VAL A 69 -3.20 -15.31 6.13
N ASP A 70 -3.39 -14.30 5.28
CA ASP A 70 -4.65 -13.57 5.22
C ASP A 70 -5.64 -14.27 4.26
N ALA A 71 -6.77 -13.60 3.98
CA ALA A 71 -7.79 -14.14 3.10
C ALA A 71 -7.30 -14.40 1.67
N TYR A 72 -6.35 -13.62 1.17
CA TYR A 72 -5.77 -13.80 -0.15
C TYR A 72 -4.66 -14.86 -0.14
N GLY A 73 -3.80 -14.83 0.88
CA GLY A 73 -2.77 -15.84 1.11
C GLY A 73 -3.35 -17.25 1.22
N LEU A 74 -4.54 -17.39 1.83
CA LEU A 74 -5.27 -18.65 1.86
C LEU A 74 -5.63 -19.15 0.46
N LYS A 75 -6.13 -18.26 -0.42
CA LYS A 75 -6.43 -18.60 -1.81
C LYS A 75 -5.18 -18.98 -2.60
N LEU A 76 -4.07 -18.27 -2.39
CA LEU A 76 -2.79 -18.62 -3.01
C LEU A 76 -2.32 -20.02 -2.58
N CYS A 77 -2.50 -20.36 -1.30
CA CYS A 77 -2.08 -21.65 -0.75
C CYS A 77 -3.06 -22.79 -1.05
N ARG A 78 -4.24 -22.51 -1.62
CA ARG A 78 -5.34 -23.46 -1.78
C ARG A 78 -4.93 -24.75 -2.46
N ALA A 79 -4.23 -24.66 -3.60
CA ALA A 79 -3.78 -25.85 -4.34
C ALA A 79 -2.85 -26.77 -3.53
N VAL A 80 -2.08 -26.21 -2.59
CA VAL A 80 -1.23 -27.00 -1.68
C VAL A 80 -2.05 -27.59 -0.54
N LEU A 81 -3.03 -26.84 -0.01
CA LEU A 81 -3.90 -27.27 1.08
C LEU A 81 -4.85 -28.40 0.65
N GLU A 82 -5.37 -28.37 -0.58
CA GLU A 82 -6.24 -29.41 -1.16
C GLU A 82 -5.55 -30.78 -1.25
N ALA A 83 -4.22 -30.84 -1.22
CA ALA A 83 -3.49 -32.10 -1.14
C ALA A 83 -3.58 -32.79 0.24
N TYR A 84 -4.04 -32.07 1.27
CA TYR A 84 -4.12 -32.56 2.64
C TYR A 84 -5.54 -32.50 3.21
N LEU A 85 -6.32 -31.49 2.82
CA LEU A 85 -7.63 -31.17 3.37
C LEU A 85 -8.72 -31.39 2.34
N GLN A 86 -9.92 -31.75 2.79
CA GLN A 86 -11.08 -31.93 1.92
C GLN A 86 -11.50 -30.57 1.30
N PRO A 87 -11.89 -30.54 0.01
CA PRO A 87 -12.32 -29.31 -0.65
C PRO A 87 -13.46 -28.59 0.06
N GLU A 88 -14.44 -29.32 0.58
CA GLU A 88 -15.61 -28.77 1.27
C GLU A 88 -15.22 -28.00 2.54
N TYR A 89 -14.27 -28.55 3.31
CA TYR A 89 -13.73 -27.89 4.50
C TYR A 89 -12.98 -26.60 4.14
N LEU A 90 -12.20 -26.64 3.04
CA LEU A 90 -11.47 -25.47 2.57
C LEU A 90 -12.40 -24.37 2.04
N ASP A 91 -13.50 -24.75 1.36
CA ASP A 91 -14.52 -23.80 0.90
C ASP A 91 -15.18 -23.06 2.06
N GLU A 92 -15.58 -23.78 3.11
CA GLU A 92 -16.16 -23.18 4.31
C GLU A 92 -15.18 -22.19 4.98
N ILE A 93 -13.89 -22.56 5.09
CA ILE A 93 -12.88 -21.67 5.67
C ILE A 93 -12.63 -20.46 4.78
N GLU A 94 -12.52 -20.64 3.47
CA GLU A 94 -12.29 -19.53 2.54
C GLU A 94 -13.45 -18.54 2.58
N GLU A 95 -14.70 -19.03 2.58
CA GLU A 95 -15.89 -18.21 2.68
C GLU A 95 -15.93 -17.45 4.01
N ALA A 96 -15.74 -18.15 5.14
CA ALA A 96 -15.72 -17.54 6.47
C ALA A 96 -14.61 -16.48 6.60
N THR A 97 -13.43 -16.78 6.07
CA THR A 97 -12.26 -15.88 6.07
C THR A 97 -12.51 -14.64 5.21
N GLN A 98 -13.09 -14.81 4.02
CA GLN A 98 -13.44 -13.72 3.13
C GLN A 98 -14.57 -12.84 3.70
N ALA A 99 -15.57 -13.45 4.34
CA ALA A 99 -16.62 -12.72 5.03
C ALA A 99 -16.07 -11.90 6.20
N HIS A 100 -15.17 -12.48 7.01
CA HIS A 100 -14.54 -11.79 8.12
C HIS A 100 -13.64 -10.63 7.65
N SER A 101 -12.82 -10.84 6.61
CA SER A 101 -12.02 -9.76 6.00
C SER A 101 -12.90 -8.62 5.47
N SER A 102 -13.99 -8.95 4.76
CA SER A 102 -14.95 -7.95 4.26
C SER A 102 -15.62 -7.16 5.38
N TRP A 103 -15.98 -7.83 6.48
CA TRP A 103 -16.52 -7.18 7.67
C TRP A 103 -15.52 -6.19 8.29
N ILE A 104 -14.24 -6.58 8.44
CA ILE A 104 -13.18 -5.70 8.92
C ILE A 104 -12.95 -4.49 8.01
N ILE A 105 -12.97 -4.70 6.68
CA ILE A 105 -12.85 -3.62 5.69
C ILE A 105 -13.98 -2.60 5.87
N ASN A 106 -15.22 -3.05 6.07
CA ASN A 106 -16.36 -2.17 6.30
C ASN A 106 -16.19 -1.34 7.58
N ILE A 107 -15.75 -1.95 8.68
CA ILE A 107 -15.47 -1.23 9.94
C ILE A 107 -14.35 -0.20 9.72
N ASN A 108 -13.28 -0.57 9.04
CA ASN A 108 -12.18 0.34 8.74
C ASN A 108 -12.60 1.51 7.84
N ASN A 109 -13.50 1.27 6.87
CA ASN A 109 -14.08 2.32 6.03
C ASN A 109 -14.95 3.29 6.85
N MET A 110 -15.72 2.79 7.82
CA MET A 110 -16.47 3.64 8.76
C MET A 110 -15.52 4.49 9.62
N LEU A 111 -14.50 3.87 10.22
CA LEU A 111 -13.46 4.58 11.00
C LEU A 111 -12.77 5.66 10.14
N TYR A 112 -12.49 5.32 8.89
CA TYR A 112 -11.86 6.20 7.94
C TYR A 112 -12.74 7.43 7.62
N ALA A 113 -14.01 7.22 7.32
CA ALA A 113 -14.98 8.31 7.11
C ALA A 113 -15.11 9.17 8.37
N LEU A 114 -15.29 8.53 9.53
CA LEU A 114 -15.39 9.19 10.84
C LEU A 114 -14.17 10.03 11.16
N ASN A 115 -12.96 9.64 10.76
CA ASN A 115 -11.72 10.40 10.98
C ASN A 115 -11.57 11.61 10.05
N ARG A 116 -12.34 11.67 8.96
CA ARG A 116 -12.27 12.75 7.96
C ARG A 116 -13.39 13.75 8.01
N MET A 117 -14.52 13.38 8.59
CA MET A 117 -15.62 14.32 8.80
C MET A 117 -15.16 15.53 9.62
N ASP A 118 -15.60 16.71 9.23
CA ASP A 118 -15.37 17.92 9.99
C ASP A 118 -16.19 17.93 11.29
N LYS A 119 -15.79 18.78 12.24
CA LYS A 119 -16.43 18.85 13.55
C LYS A 119 -17.90 19.29 13.46
N LYS A 120 -18.28 20.11 12.48
CA LYS A 120 -19.66 20.60 12.34
C LYS A 120 -20.56 19.47 11.86
N SER A 121 -20.12 18.69 10.87
CA SER A 121 -20.84 17.52 10.38
C SER A 121 -21.03 16.45 11.46
N LEU A 122 -19.98 16.16 12.25
CA LEU A 122 -20.10 15.23 13.39
C LEU A 122 -21.05 15.72 14.49
N LEU A 123 -21.16 17.05 14.71
CA LEU A 123 -22.07 17.62 15.70
C LEU A 123 -23.53 17.58 15.26
N LYS A 124 -23.79 17.72 13.96
CA LYS A 124 -25.15 17.62 13.41
C LYS A 124 -25.66 16.19 13.35
N ALA A 125 -24.78 15.20 13.50
CA ALA A 125 -25.10 13.79 13.48
C ALA A 125 -25.90 13.36 12.23
N GLU A 126 -25.63 13.98 11.07
CA GLU A 126 -26.28 13.67 9.80
C GLU A 126 -25.90 12.24 9.36
N PRO A 127 -26.81 11.23 9.50
CA PRO A 127 -26.49 9.83 9.25
C PRO A 127 -26.43 9.51 7.75
N GLU A 128 -27.02 10.38 6.92
CA GLU A 128 -26.98 10.34 5.45
C GLU A 128 -25.55 10.36 4.91
N ALA A 129 -24.59 10.87 5.69
CA ALA A 129 -23.17 10.86 5.36
C ALA A 129 -22.54 9.44 5.28
N PHE A 130 -23.21 8.41 5.80
CA PHE A 130 -22.80 6.99 5.69
C PHE A 130 -23.47 6.26 4.52
N GLY A 131 -24.33 6.91 3.73
CA GLY A 131 -25.05 6.27 2.63
C GLY A 131 -26.05 5.19 3.08
N TYR A 132 -26.46 5.20 4.37
CA TYR A 132 -27.32 4.19 4.97
C TYR A 132 -28.74 4.73 5.15
N LYS A 133 -29.77 4.03 4.62
CA LYS A 133 -31.17 4.29 4.96
C LYS A 133 -31.46 3.65 6.32
N ALA A 134 -31.45 4.44 7.38
CA ALA A 134 -31.50 3.97 8.76
C ALA A 134 -32.93 3.84 9.32
N SER A 135 -33.17 2.81 10.12
CA SER A 135 -34.34 2.70 11.01
C SER A 135 -34.14 3.58 12.27
N SER A 136 -35.19 3.85 13.06
CA SER A 136 -35.09 4.73 14.25
C SER A 136 -34.08 4.27 15.32
N GLU A 137 -33.82 2.97 15.43
CA GLU A 137 -32.83 2.42 16.36
C GLU A 137 -31.39 2.67 15.88
N ASP A 138 -31.17 2.58 14.56
CA ASP A 138 -29.88 2.88 13.92
C ASP A 138 -29.45 4.34 14.13
N TYR A 139 -30.41 5.27 14.28
CA TYR A 139 -30.11 6.68 14.56
C TYR A 139 -29.45 6.90 15.92
N ASN A 140 -29.90 6.19 16.96
CA ASN A 140 -29.34 6.31 18.30
C ASN A 140 -27.91 5.75 18.37
N ASP A 141 -27.67 4.64 17.68
CA ASP A 141 -26.35 4.01 17.60
C ASP A 141 -25.34 4.89 16.85
N ILE A 142 -25.75 5.48 15.72
CA ILE A 142 -24.91 6.40 14.96
C ILE A 142 -24.62 7.67 15.78
N ALA A 143 -25.61 8.22 16.49
CA ALA A 143 -25.40 9.37 17.36
C ALA A 143 -24.41 9.09 18.50
N ASP A 144 -24.44 7.89 19.09
CA ASP A 144 -23.49 7.45 20.11
C ASP A 144 -22.06 7.34 19.54
N ILE A 145 -21.92 6.76 18.35
CA ILE A 145 -20.65 6.69 17.61
C ILE A 145 -20.08 8.09 17.36
N PHE A 146 -20.90 9.05 16.93
CA PHE A 146 -20.46 10.43 16.70
C PHE A 146 -20.05 11.15 17.97
N ARG A 147 -20.84 11.04 19.04
CA ARG A 147 -20.51 11.62 20.35
C ARG A 147 -19.20 11.07 20.88
N THR A 148 -19.00 9.76 20.77
CA THR A 148 -17.75 9.09 21.15
C THR A 148 -16.59 9.60 20.31
N THR A 149 -16.74 9.66 18.99
CA THR A 149 -15.71 10.18 18.07
C THR A 149 -15.32 11.62 18.44
N LEU A 150 -16.28 12.50 18.68
CA LEU A 150 -16.04 13.89 19.10
C LEU A 150 -15.31 13.98 20.44
N ARG A 151 -15.65 13.12 21.40
CA ARG A 151 -15.00 13.07 22.72
C ARG A 151 -13.54 12.69 22.61
N TYR A 152 -13.22 11.63 21.86
CA TYR A 152 -11.85 11.12 21.73
C TYR A 152 -10.99 11.92 20.74
N ARG A 153 -11.58 12.67 19.80
CA ARG A 153 -10.86 13.68 19.00
C ARG A 153 -10.37 14.89 19.81
N ARG A 154 -11.04 15.23 20.93
CA ARG A 154 -10.66 16.38 21.79
C ARG A 154 -9.50 16.06 22.75
N PHE A 155 -9.23 14.78 23.01
CA PHE A 155 -8.17 14.37 23.92
C PHE A 155 -6.86 14.11 23.15
N PRO A 156 -5.79 14.89 23.39
CA PRO A 156 -4.50 14.65 22.77
C PRO A 156 -3.80 13.50 23.51
N CYS A 157 -4.26 12.26 23.33
CA CYS A 157 -3.56 11.09 23.87
C CYS A 157 -2.36 10.70 22.98
N ASN A 158 -1.40 11.61 22.87
CA ASN A 158 -0.10 11.42 22.21
C ASN A 158 0.85 10.49 22.99
N LEU A 159 0.47 10.03 24.19
CA LEU A 159 1.28 9.12 25.02
C LEU A 159 1.11 7.64 24.66
N ARG A 160 0.07 7.28 23.90
CA ARG A 160 -0.24 5.89 23.57
C ARG A 160 0.71 5.27 22.54
N PRO A 161 1.08 5.95 21.43
CA PRO A 161 2.09 5.43 20.51
C PRO A 161 3.44 5.21 21.21
N PHE A 162 3.78 6.06 22.17
CA PHE A 162 4.97 5.90 23.00
C PHE A 162 4.87 4.67 23.90
N ALA A 163 3.72 4.45 24.56
CA ALA A 163 3.51 3.27 25.41
C ALA A 163 3.54 1.95 24.61
N GLU A 164 2.99 1.93 23.40
CA GLU A 164 3.01 0.74 22.55
C GLU A 164 4.38 0.48 21.92
N ARG A 165 5.09 1.55 21.52
CA ARG A 165 6.51 1.48 21.10
C ARG A 165 7.38 0.92 22.21
N LEU A 166 7.17 1.38 23.44
CA LEU A 166 7.84 0.89 24.64
C LEU A 166 7.53 -0.59 24.87
N PHE A 167 6.24 -0.96 24.80
CA PHE A 167 5.82 -2.35 24.97
C PHE A 167 6.45 -3.29 23.93
N PHE A 168 6.42 -2.95 22.64
CA PHE A 168 7.05 -3.71 21.56
C PHE A 168 8.56 -3.89 21.77
N THR A 169 9.24 -2.79 22.13
CA THR A 169 10.68 -2.82 22.40
C THR A 169 10.99 -3.71 23.61
N CYS A 170 10.18 -3.66 24.67
CA CYS A 170 10.30 -4.53 25.83
C CYS A 170 10.08 -6.00 25.50
N CYS A 171 9.11 -6.33 24.64
CA CYS A 171 8.87 -7.71 24.19
C CYS A 171 10.07 -8.27 23.42
N LEU A 172 10.63 -7.51 22.47
CA LEU A 172 11.83 -7.93 21.73
C LEU A 172 13.05 -8.11 22.64
N LEU A 173 13.20 -7.23 23.64
CA LEU A 173 14.28 -7.33 24.62
C LEU A 173 14.12 -8.53 25.55
N ALA A 174 12.89 -8.91 25.91
CA ALA A 174 12.62 -10.09 26.72
C ALA A 174 12.99 -11.41 25.99
N GLU A 175 12.96 -11.40 24.66
CA GLU A 175 13.34 -12.55 23.82
C GLU A 175 14.84 -12.57 23.45
N TYR A 176 15.57 -11.49 23.73
CA TYR A 176 16.99 -11.36 23.39
C TYR A 176 17.85 -12.31 24.25
N ARG A 177 18.55 -13.25 23.58
CA ARG A 177 19.47 -14.21 24.22
C ARG A 177 20.95 -13.97 23.87
N GLY A 178 21.27 -12.80 23.32
CA GLY A 178 22.62 -12.46 22.89
C GLY A 178 23.48 -11.84 24.01
N PRO A 179 24.75 -11.51 23.71
CA PRO A 179 25.66 -10.90 24.68
C PRO A 179 25.25 -9.47 25.05
N ALA A 180 25.51 -9.08 26.29
CA ALA A 180 25.03 -7.81 26.86
C ALA A 180 25.57 -6.56 26.14
N ASN A 181 26.73 -6.65 25.48
CA ASN A 181 27.35 -5.55 24.74
C ASN A 181 26.58 -5.13 23.47
N ILE A 182 25.68 -5.98 22.95
CA ILE A 182 24.83 -5.66 21.77
C ILE A 182 23.41 -5.26 22.20
N LEU A 183 23.06 -5.35 23.50
CA LEU A 183 21.72 -5.05 24.01
C LEU A 183 21.28 -3.61 23.71
N ILE A 184 22.16 -2.63 23.89
CA ILE A 184 21.87 -1.22 23.62
C ILE A 184 21.68 -0.96 22.11
N PRO A 185 22.59 -1.40 21.21
CA PRO A 185 22.35 -1.38 19.77
C PRO A 185 21.05 -2.08 19.36
N PHE A 186 20.73 -3.22 19.97
CA PHE A 186 19.51 -3.99 19.70
C PHE A 186 18.25 -3.26 20.15
N ALA A 187 18.23 -2.71 21.37
CA ALA A 187 17.11 -1.91 21.88
C ALA A 187 16.83 -0.69 20.99
N LYS A 188 17.90 -0.03 20.54
CA LYS A 188 17.80 1.10 19.61
C LYS A 188 17.25 0.66 18.25
N GLY A 189 17.74 -0.47 17.71
CA GLY A 189 17.21 -1.07 16.49
C GLY A 189 15.74 -1.45 16.60
N ALA A 190 15.33 -2.11 17.69
CA ALA A 190 13.94 -2.47 17.99
C ALA A 190 13.03 -1.24 18.13
N TRP A 191 13.53 -0.20 18.79
CA TRP A 191 12.83 1.09 18.91
C TRP A 191 12.63 1.74 17.54
N ASP A 192 13.63 1.71 16.67
CA ASP A 192 13.56 2.25 15.30
C ASP A 192 12.70 1.36 14.36
N MET A 193 12.62 0.04 14.62
CA MET A 193 11.74 -0.88 13.89
C MET A 193 10.25 -0.58 14.10
N TRP A 194 9.85 -0.02 15.25
CA TRP A 194 8.47 0.37 15.51
C TRP A 194 7.92 1.37 14.49
N GLU A 195 8.74 2.31 14.00
CA GLU A 195 8.31 3.28 12.98
C GLU A 195 7.99 2.63 11.63
N ASN A 196 8.37 1.36 11.44
CA ASN A 196 8.12 0.58 10.23
C ASN A 196 7.02 -0.49 10.39
N ASP A 197 6.20 -0.38 11.44
CA ASP A 197 4.98 -1.19 11.72
C ASP A 197 5.15 -2.73 11.58
N GLY A 198 6.36 -3.26 11.80
CA GLY A 198 6.63 -4.69 11.93
C GLY A 198 6.21 -5.59 10.76
N ARG A 199 5.73 -5.03 9.64
CA ARG A 199 5.16 -5.73 8.48
C ARG A 199 6.10 -5.84 7.29
N HIS A 200 7.39 -5.61 7.53
CA HIS A 200 8.43 -6.01 6.59
C HIS A 200 9.38 -6.95 7.30
N GLU A 201 9.04 -8.24 7.26
CA GLU A 201 10.11 -9.24 7.17
C GLU A 201 10.94 -8.87 5.92
N THR A 202 12.27 -8.94 6.02
CA THR A 202 13.16 -8.80 4.86
C THR A 202 12.77 -9.88 3.85
N GLY A 203 11.91 -9.52 2.90
CA GLY A 203 11.48 -10.43 1.84
C GLY A 203 12.68 -10.89 1.02
N ASN A 204 12.50 -11.86 0.13
CA ASN A 204 13.58 -12.33 -0.74
C ASN A 204 14.00 -11.28 -1.79
N GLY A 205 13.38 -10.10 -1.81
CA GLY A 205 13.63 -9.01 -2.74
C GLY A 205 15.01 -8.38 -2.58
N THR A 206 15.81 -8.39 -3.64
CA THR A 206 17.16 -7.79 -3.65
C THR A 206 17.08 -6.26 -3.55
N TYR A 207 16.18 -5.63 -4.30
CA TYR A 207 16.01 -4.19 -4.36
C TYR A 207 15.32 -3.65 -3.11
N SER A 208 14.25 -4.30 -2.63
CA SER A 208 13.56 -3.90 -1.39
C SER A 208 14.48 -3.98 -0.17
N ASN A 209 15.31 -5.03 -0.08
CA ASN A 209 16.30 -5.14 1.00
C ASN A 209 17.40 -4.08 0.89
N ALA A 210 17.90 -3.81 -0.32
CA ALA A 210 18.91 -2.78 -0.54
C ALA A 210 18.36 -1.38 -0.21
N LEU A 211 17.10 -1.11 -0.59
CA LEU A 211 16.38 0.11 -0.27
C LEU A 211 16.22 0.28 1.25
N TRP A 212 15.78 -0.77 1.93
CA TRP A 212 15.62 -0.74 3.38
C TRP A 212 16.94 -0.41 4.08
N ARG A 213 18.04 -1.07 3.71
CA ARG A 213 19.39 -0.77 4.23
C ARG A 213 19.80 0.68 3.96
N PHE A 214 19.51 1.17 2.75
CA PHE A 214 19.81 2.53 2.32
C PHE A 214 19.03 3.59 3.12
N LEU A 215 17.75 3.34 3.42
CA LEU A 215 16.89 4.23 4.19
C LEU A 215 17.22 4.17 5.69
N ALA A 216 17.48 2.98 6.22
CA ALA A 216 17.89 2.79 7.61
C ALA A 216 19.14 3.61 7.95
N SER A 217 20.14 3.64 7.06
CA SER A 217 21.36 4.43 7.25
C SER A 217 21.13 5.95 7.17
N ARG A 218 19.97 6.41 6.68
CA ARG A 218 19.63 7.84 6.50
C ARG A 218 18.48 8.30 7.39
N GLY A 219 18.11 7.48 8.39
CA GLY A 219 17.10 7.80 9.39
C GLY A 219 15.66 7.56 8.95
N GLY A 220 15.44 6.58 8.06
CA GLY A 220 14.13 6.01 7.74
C GLY A 220 13.39 6.65 6.55
N ALA A 221 12.28 6.03 6.16
CA ALA A 221 11.44 6.46 5.04
C ALA A 221 10.84 7.88 5.23
N SER A 222 10.66 8.31 6.48
CA SER A 222 10.14 9.64 6.82
C SER A 222 11.02 10.79 6.33
N LYS A 223 12.30 10.54 6.04
CA LYS A 223 13.29 11.55 5.62
C LYS A 223 13.56 11.57 4.10
N VAL A 224 12.81 10.81 3.29
CA VAL A 224 12.96 10.76 1.83
C VAL A 224 12.88 12.14 1.15
N HIS A 225 12.06 13.04 1.70
CA HIS A 225 11.92 14.41 1.22
C HIS A 225 13.23 15.24 1.32
N ARG A 226 14.19 14.81 2.15
CA ARG A 226 15.49 15.49 2.35
C ARG A 226 16.59 14.97 1.43
N LEU A 227 16.38 13.86 0.74
CA LEU A 227 17.37 13.27 -0.16
C LEU A 227 17.63 14.20 -1.35
N GLN A 228 18.89 14.36 -1.75
CA GLN A 228 19.33 15.17 -2.88
C GLN A 228 20.44 14.47 -3.65
N GLY A 229 20.72 14.93 -4.87
CA GLY A 229 21.84 14.44 -5.70
C GLY A 229 21.81 12.92 -5.91
N ASP A 230 22.96 12.27 -5.69
CA ASP A 230 23.13 10.84 -5.92
C ASP A 230 22.30 9.97 -4.97
N ASP A 231 22.05 10.43 -3.75
CA ASP A 231 21.20 9.72 -2.80
C ASP A 231 19.74 9.68 -3.27
N LEU A 232 19.25 10.79 -3.84
CA LEU A 232 17.93 10.84 -4.45
C LEU A 232 17.85 9.90 -5.66
N ALA A 233 18.86 9.94 -6.54
CA ALA A 233 18.93 9.07 -7.70
C ALA A 233 18.95 7.58 -7.29
N LYS A 234 19.72 7.23 -6.26
CA LYS A 234 19.79 5.86 -5.73
C LYS A 234 18.48 5.40 -5.11
N TYR A 235 17.80 6.27 -4.37
CA TYR A 235 16.46 5.98 -3.84
C TYR A 235 15.47 5.67 -4.97
N ILE A 236 15.40 6.55 -5.99
CA ILE A 236 14.51 6.38 -7.15
C ILE A 236 14.84 5.10 -7.91
N TYR A 237 16.13 4.82 -8.09
CA TYR A 237 16.57 3.60 -8.76
C TYR A 237 16.09 2.33 -8.03
N LEU A 238 16.32 2.27 -6.73
CA LEU A 238 15.97 1.09 -5.92
C LEU A 238 14.45 0.88 -5.84
N GLU A 239 13.67 1.94 -5.63
CA GLU A 239 12.20 1.83 -5.54
C GLU A 239 11.56 1.40 -6.86
N VAL A 240 11.87 2.07 -7.97
CA VAL A 240 11.28 1.74 -9.27
C VAL A 240 11.66 0.31 -9.70
N LYS A 241 12.90 -0.13 -9.42
CA LYS A 241 13.30 -1.53 -9.64
C LYS A 241 12.56 -2.50 -8.73
N ALA A 242 12.36 -2.17 -7.46
CA ALA A 242 11.56 -2.98 -6.55
C ALA A 242 10.11 -3.13 -7.06
N TYR A 243 9.48 -2.04 -7.53
CA TYR A 243 8.13 -2.11 -8.09
C TYR A 243 8.02 -3.05 -9.29
N ARG A 244 9.00 -3.03 -10.19
CA ARG A 244 8.98 -3.94 -11.34
C ARG A 244 9.33 -5.38 -10.99
N LYS A 245 10.39 -5.59 -10.21
CA LYS A 245 10.96 -6.94 -10.03
C LYS A 245 10.31 -7.72 -8.89
N GLU A 246 9.75 -7.02 -7.91
CA GLU A 246 9.34 -7.62 -6.63
C GLU A 246 7.87 -7.33 -6.33
N LYS A 247 7.41 -6.09 -6.51
CA LYS A 247 6.04 -5.66 -6.18
C LYS A 247 5.04 -5.73 -7.34
N TRP A 248 5.42 -6.27 -8.51
CA TRP A 248 4.52 -6.33 -9.67
C TRP A 248 3.31 -7.23 -9.42
N LYS A 249 3.42 -8.21 -8.53
CA LYS A 249 2.28 -9.06 -8.14
C LYS A 249 1.25 -8.30 -7.31
N GLU A 250 1.69 -7.29 -6.55
CA GLU A 250 0.82 -6.42 -5.75
C GLU A 250 -0.17 -5.58 -6.58
N ILE A 251 -0.07 -5.62 -7.92
CA ILE A 251 -0.94 -4.87 -8.87
C ILE A 251 -2.41 -5.27 -8.72
N ASN A 252 -2.71 -6.49 -8.28
CA ASN A 252 -4.06 -7.07 -8.33
C ASN A 252 -4.43 -7.82 -7.04
N HIS A 253 -4.43 -7.16 -5.89
CA HIS A 253 -4.81 -7.83 -4.64
C HIS A 253 -6.12 -7.29 -4.06
N ILE A 254 -7.08 -8.23 -4.01
CA ILE A 254 -8.39 -8.21 -3.35
C ILE A 254 -9.42 -7.25 -3.97
N LYS A 255 -10.61 -7.78 -4.33
CA LYS A 255 -11.75 -6.98 -4.83
C LYS A 255 -12.27 -5.97 -3.79
N ASN A 256 -12.11 -6.28 -2.51
CA ASN A 256 -12.50 -5.44 -1.40
C ASN A 256 -11.24 -4.88 -0.74
N LYS A 257 -11.04 -3.57 -0.83
CA LYS A 257 -9.91 -2.85 -0.21
C LYS A 257 -10.45 -1.79 0.74
N SER A 258 -9.80 -1.60 1.88
CA SER A 258 -10.18 -0.47 2.75
C SER A 258 -9.62 0.85 2.21
N CYS A 259 -10.34 1.94 2.44
CA CYS A 259 -9.90 3.26 2.03
C CYS A 259 -8.61 3.73 2.69
N LEU A 260 -8.28 3.17 3.86
CA LEU A 260 -7.01 3.41 4.49
C LEU A 260 -5.87 2.78 3.70
N GLU A 261 -5.99 1.51 3.33
CA GLU A 261 -4.97 0.78 2.56
C GLU A 261 -4.74 1.45 1.21
N ILE A 262 -5.82 1.78 0.50
CA ILE A 262 -5.75 2.48 -0.79
C ILE A 262 -5.03 3.82 -0.63
N GLU A 263 -5.36 4.60 0.40
CA GLU A 263 -4.70 5.88 0.62
C GLU A 263 -3.22 5.73 1.01
N ASN A 264 -2.87 4.73 1.81
CA ASN A 264 -1.49 4.46 2.17
C ASN A 264 -0.68 4.05 0.93
N ARG A 265 -1.20 3.12 0.12
CA ARG A 265 -0.61 2.73 -1.16
C ARG A 265 -0.42 3.93 -2.09
N TYR A 266 -1.45 4.77 -2.24
CA TYR A 266 -1.34 5.99 -3.02
C TYR A 266 -0.26 6.93 -2.49
N LYS A 267 -0.14 7.12 -1.15
CA LYS A 267 0.90 7.96 -0.55
C LYS A 267 2.30 7.43 -0.79
N GLU A 268 2.50 6.12 -0.67
CA GLU A 268 3.78 5.46 -0.94
C GLU A 268 4.22 5.67 -2.39
N ILE A 269 3.35 5.35 -3.34
CA ILE A 269 3.62 5.51 -4.78
C ILE A 269 3.81 7.00 -5.11
N LYS A 270 2.97 7.88 -4.58
CA LYS A 270 3.08 9.34 -4.74
C LYS A 270 4.43 9.86 -4.23
N MET A 271 4.94 9.34 -3.12
CA MET A 271 6.25 9.75 -2.59
C MET A 271 7.39 9.43 -3.56
N VAL A 272 7.30 8.30 -4.27
CA VAL A 272 8.25 7.94 -5.32
C VAL A 272 8.10 8.86 -6.53
N LEU A 273 6.87 9.14 -6.99
CA LEU A 273 6.65 10.08 -8.10
C LEU A 273 7.09 11.50 -7.75
N ASP A 274 6.83 11.98 -6.54
CA ASP A 274 7.33 13.28 -6.07
C ASP A 274 8.87 13.28 -5.99
N ALA A 275 9.51 12.13 -5.71
CA ALA A 275 10.96 12.01 -5.79
C ALA A 275 11.47 12.10 -7.24
N ILE A 276 10.82 11.42 -8.18
CA ILE A 276 11.10 11.54 -9.62
C ILE A 276 10.89 12.98 -10.09
N GLY A 277 9.86 13.65 -9.60
CA GLY A 277 9.52 15.03 -9.92
C GLY A 277 10.60 16.06 -9.56
N ARG A 278 11.48 15.72 -8.62
CA ARG A 278 12.65 16.53 -8.25
C ARG A 278 13.82 16.37 -9.22
N LEU A 279 13.80 15.37 -10.10
CA LEU A 279 14.80 15.22 -11.16
C LEU A 279 14.46 16.12 -12.34
N THR A 280 15.48 16.49 -13.11
CA THR A 280 15.30 17.06 -14.43
C THR A 280 15.02 15.95 -15.45
N PRO A 281 14.35 16.24 -16.59
CA PRO A 281 14.14 15.26 -17.66
C PRO A 281 15.46 14.61 -18.13
N GLN A 282 16.55 15.38 -18.19
CA GLN A 282 17.86 14.86 -18.57
C GLN A 282 18.41 13.87 -17.54
N LYS A 283 18.25 14.14 -16.25
CA LYS A 283 18.68 13.21 -15.20
C LYS A 283 17.82 11.95 -15.16
N LEU A 284 16.52 12.07 -15.43
CA LEU A 284 15.64 10.91 -15.60
C LEU A 284 16.09 10.04 -16.77
N LEU A 285 16.40 10.64 -17.92
CA LEU A 285 16.91 9.96 -19.11
C LEU A 285 18.24 9.23 -18.85
N GLN A 286 19.13 9.80 -18.04
CA GLN A 286 20.38 9.15 -17.63
C GLN A 286 20.12 7.92 -16.74
N LEU A 287 19.15 7.98 -15.83
CA LEU A 287 18.82 6.88 -14.93
C LEU A 287 18.02 5.76 -15.62
N TYR A 288 17.12 6.15 -16.51
CA TYR A 288 16.19 5.27 -17.21
C TYR A 288 16.21 5.58 -18.72
N PRO A 289 17.18 5.07 -19.47
CA PRO A 289 17.24 5.30 -20.91
C PRO A 289 15.96 4.83 -21.63
N VAL A 290 15.57 5.54 -22.68
CA VAL A 290 14.44 5.18 -23.54
C VAL A 290 14.74 3.87 -24.27
N THR A 291 13.76 2.97 -24.34
CA THR A 291 13.85 1.74 -25.11
C THR A 291 14.05 2.06 -26.59
N LYS A 292 15.02 1.39 -27.24
CA LYS A 292 15.35 1.59 -28.66
C LYS A 292 14.49 0.72 -29.57
N GLU A 293 13.18 0.95 -29.51
CA GLU A 293 12.21 0.41 -30.46
C GLU A 293 11.88 1.51 -31.48
N TYR A 294 11.71 1.12 -32.74
CA TYR A 294 11.67 2.05 -33.89
C TYR A 294 10.51 1.77 -34.84
N ASP A 295 9.66 0.79 -34.54
CA ASP A 295 8.53 0.34 -35.37
C ASP A 295 7.19 0.90 -34.86
N GLY A 296 7.21 2.04 -34.15
CA GLY A 296 6.01 2.66 -33.59
C GLY A 296 4.94 2.99 -34.62
N GLU A 297 5.33 3.59 -35.74
CA GLU A 297 4.41 3.94 -36.84
C GLU A 297 3.73 2.71 -37.44
N ARG A 298 4.42 1.56 -37.47
CA ARG A 298 3.88 0.31 -38.00
C ARG A 298 2.79 -0.28 -37.10
N TRP A 299 2.88 -0.06 -35.78
CA TRP A 299 2.02 -0.69 -34.78
C TRP A 299 1.14 0.29 -34.02
N ASP A 300 1.09 1.56 -34.44
CA ASP A 300 0.44 2.66 -33.72
C ASP A 300 0.85 2.72 -32.24
N CYS A 301 2.14 2.48 -32.01
CA CYS A 301 2.76 2.40 -30.70
C CYS A 301 3.75 3.55 -30.50
N LYS A 302 3.94 3.96 -29.24
CA LYS A 302 4.94 4.96 -28.89
C LYS A 302 6.32 4.32 -29.02
N ASP A 303 7.21 4.93 -29.77
CA ASP A 303 8.57 4.45 -29.99
C ASP A 303 9.63 5.41 -29.45
N TYR A 304 10.89 5.10 -29.72
CA TYR A 304 12.02 5.93 -29.32
C TYR A 304 11.90 7.38 -29.81
N PHE A 305 11.51 7.58 -31.08
CA PHE A 305 11.43 8.91 -31.68
C PHE A 305 10.30 9.72 -31.06
N TYR A 306 9.13 9.10 -30.89
CA TYR A 306 8.00 9.70 -30.20
C TYR A 306 8.39 10.16 -28.79
N THR A 307 9.00 9.29 -27.98
CA THR A 307 9.41 9.64 -26.62
C THR A 307 10.43 10.76 -26.60
N MET A 308 11.44 10.73 -27.48
CA MET A 308 12.44 11.79 -27.55
C MET A 308 11.84 13.14 -27.96
N ASP A 309 10.89 13.15 -28.89
CA ASP A 309 10.21 14.37 -29.33
C ASP A 309 9.30 14.95 -28.25
N LYS A 310 8.64 14.10 -27.45
CA LYS A 310 7.89 14.54 -26.28
C LYS A 310 8.80 15.07 -25.18
N LEU A 311 9.96 14.44 -24.94
CA LEU A 311 10.93 14.89 -23.94
C LEU A 311 11.52 16.27 -24.26
N LYS A 312 11.75 16.61 -25.53
CA LYS A 312 12.24 17.94 -25.96
C LYS A 312 11.31 19.09 -25.57
N GLN A 313 10.02 18.80 -25.35
CA GLN A 313 9.03 19.81 -24.97
C GLN A 313 9.11 20.18 -23.49
N TRP A 314 9.84 19.40 -22.68
CA TRP A 314 10.06 19.67 -21.27
C TRP A 314 11.32 20.52 -21.08
N PRO A 315 11.32 21.47 -20.14
CA PRO A 315 12.50 22.26 -19.82
C PRO A 315 13.63 21.37 -19.28
N PRO A 316 14.80 21.31 -19.94
CA PRO A 316 15.85 20.34 -19.63
C PRO A 316 16.51 20.55 -18.27
N ASP A 317 16.59 21.80 -17.81
CA ASP A 317 17.28 22.18 -16.57
C ASP A 317 16.33 22.40 -15.38
N LYS A 318 15.02 22.20 -15.58
CA LYS A 318 14.02 22.37 -14.51
C LYS A 318 13.57 21.01 -13.99
N PRO A 319 13.26 20.90 -12.69
CA PRO A 319 12.59 19.71 -12.15
C PRO A 319 11.27 19.46 -12.89
N ILE A 320 10.92 18.18 -13.07
CA ILE A 320 9.68 17.77 -13.76
C ILE A 320 8.45 18.30 -13.03
N GLY A 321 8.46 18.30 -11.68
CA GLY A 321 7.43 18.91 -10.85
C GLY A 321 6.70 17.93 -9.93
N THR A 322 5.38 17.99 -9.94
CA THR A 322 4.46 17.22 -9.09
C THR A 322 4.29 15.77 -9.57
N ALA A 323 3.79 14.88 -8.70
CA ALA A 323 3.48 13.51 -9.10
C ALA A 323 2.56 13.40 -10.34
N GLN A 324 1.60 14.31 -10.51
CA GLN A 324 0.74 14.33 -11.70
C GLN A 324 1.50 14.71 -12.97
N GLU A 325 2.38 15.71 -12.90
CA GLU A 325 3.22 16.12 -14.03
C GLU A 325 4.20 15.01 -14.42
N VAL A 326 4.76 14.32 -13.42
CA VAL A 326 5.55 13.10 -13.63
C VAL A 326 4.72 12.04 -14.33
N ALA A 327 3.50 11.74 -13.87
CA ALA A 327 2.64 10.76 -14.53
C ALA A 327 2.34 11.14 -15.99
N CYS A 328 2.12 12.42 -16.29
CA CYS A 328 1.93 12.92 -17.66
C CYS A 328 3.19 12.79 -18.53
N LEU A 329 4.39 12.91 -17.96
CA LEU A 329 5.65 12.64 -18.64
C LEU A 329 5.82 11.13 -18.88
N LEU A 330 5.63 10.32 -17.85
CA LEU A 330 5.78 8.86 -17.91
C LEU A 330 4.79 8.23 -18.90
N TRP A 331 3.61 8.82 -19.10
CA TRP A 331 2.65 8.36 -20.10
C TRP A 331 3.27 8.30 -21.50
N ASP A 332 4.16 9.23 -21.86
CA ASP A 332 4.82 9.27 -23.17
C ASP A 332 6.21 8.60 -23.17
N TYR A 333 6.66 8.10 -22.02
CA TYR A 333 8.03 7.66 -21.82
C TYR A 333 8.16 6.15 -22.00
N GLN A 334 8.86 5.73 -23.07
CA GLN A 334 9.11 4.32 -23.33
C GLN A 334 10.27 3.79 -22.48
N ASN A 335 9.94 3.25 -21.31
CA ASN A 335 10.83 2.45 -20.47
C ASN A 335 10.01 1.52 -19.58
N THR A 336 10.23 0.20 -19.66
CA THR A 336 9.42 -0.80 -18.95
C THR A 336 9.42 -0.62 -17.42
N ASP A 337 10.51 -0.13 -16.82
CA ASP A 337 10.53 0.09 -15.37
C ASP A 337 9.60 1.25 -14.97
N LEU A 338 9.66 2.36 -15.73
CA LEU A 338 8.83 3.53 -15.50
C LEU A 338 7.37 3.32 -15.89
N GLU A 339 7.12 2.51 -16.91
CA GLU A 339 5.77 2.12 -17.33
C GLU A 339 5.05 1.35 -16.22
N ILE A 340 5.70 0.35 -15.63
CA ILE A 340 5.13 -0.38 -14.47
C ILE A 340 4.88 0.58 -13.31
N MET A 341 5.79 1.53 -13.06
CA MET A 341 5.59 2.54 -12.02
C MET A 341 4.37 3.44 -12.28
N LEU A 342 4.15 3.85 -13.53
CA LEU A 342 2.98 4.62 -13.94
C LEU A 342 1.68 3.82 -13.77
N LEU A 343 1.65 2.56 -14.21
CA LEU A 343 0.49 1.68 -14.08
C LEU A 343 0.10 1.48 -12.61
N GLN A 344 1.08 1.32 -11.72
CA GLN A 344 0.85 1.23 -10.28
C GLN A 344 0.19 2.49 -9.72
N TRP A 345 0.63 3.66 -10.17
CA TRP A 345 0.05 4.92 -9.76
C TRP A 345 -1.37 5.12 -10.29
N LEU A 346 -1.62 4.79 -11.57
CA LEU A 346 -2.96 4.85 -12.17
C LEU A 346 -3.94 3.95 -11.43
N ASN A 347 -3.56 2.70 -11.14
CA ASN A 347 -4.38 1.78 -10.37
C ASN A 347 -4.72 2.33 -8.98
N ALA A 348 -3.75 2.94 -8.28
CA ALA A 348 -4.00 3.55 -6.97
C ALA A 348 -4.94 4.78 -7.06
N VAL A 349 -4.83 5.57 -8.13
CA VAL A 349 -5.71 6.71 -8.38
C VAL A 349 -7.14 6.25 -8.71
N ASP A 350 -7.28 5.19 -9.50
CA ASP A 350 -8.57 4.60 -9.83
C ASP A 350 -9.23 3.94 -8.61
N ASP A 351 -8.45 3.22 -7.79
CA ASP A 351 -8.94 2.68 -6.51
C ASP A 351 -9.45 3.81 -5.59
N LEU A 352 -8.74 4.95 -5.50
CA LEU A 352 -9.18 6.10 -4.70
C LEU A 352 -10.52 6.68 -5.20
N LYS A 353 -10.72 6.69 -6.52
CA LYS A 353 -11.96 7.14 -7.15
C LYS A 353 -13.10 6.16 -6.89
N ILE A 354 -12.88 4.87 -7.16
CA ILE A 354 -13.89 3.82 -7.09
C ILE A 354 -14.33 3.55 -5.65
N TYR A 355 -13.39 3.33 -4.73
CA TYR A 355 -13.72 2.86 -3.38
C TYR A 355 -13.87 4.00 -2.36
N CYS A 356 -13.15 5.11 -2.56
CA CYS A 356 -13.11 6.20 -1.59
C CYS A 356 -13.80 7.48 -2.04
N ASN A 357 -14.41 7.47 -3.22
CA ASN A 357 -15.09 8.61 -3.84
C ASN A 357 -14.20 9.87 -3.86
N LYS A 358 -12.89 9.69 -4.11
CA LYS A 358 -11.92 10.78 -4.18
C LYS A 358 -11.45 11.00 -5.61
N ASN A 359 -12.17 11.87 -6.30
CA ASN A 359 -11.90 12.13 -7.71
C ASN A 359 -10.70 13.07 -7.94
N GLY A 360 -10.35 13.90 -6.95
CA GLY A 360 -9.35 14.97 -7.11
C GLY A 360 -8.02 14.59 -7.79
N PRO A 361 -7.33 13.50 -7.42
CA PRO A 361 -6.12 13.07 -8.13
C PRO A 361 -6.36 12.64 -9.59
N SER A 362 -7.46 11.91 -9.84
CA SER A 362 -7.86 11.41 -11.16
C SER A 362 -8.27 12.56 -12.07
N ASP A 363 -9.11 13.47 -11.58
CA ASP A 363 -9.60 14.64 -12.31
C ASP A 363 -8.44 15.56 -12.69
N ARG A 364 -7.53 15.88 -11.76
CA ARG A 364 -6.34 16.69 -12.05
C ARG A 364 -5.44 16.07 -13.11
N PHE A 365 -5.26 14.75 -13.08
CA PHE A 365 -4.49 14.05 -14.09
C PHE A 365 -5.17 14.12 -15.47
N HIS A 366 -6.49 13.88 -15.50
CA HIS A 366 -7.28 13.98 -16.72
C HIS A 366 -7.24 15.39 -17.33
N ASP A 367 -7.39 16.42 -16.49
CA ASP A 367 -7.31 17.83 -16.92
C ASP A 367 -5.95 18.16 -17.54
N LEU A 368 -4.85 17.67 -16.95
CA LEU A 368 -3.50 17.84 -17.50
C LEU A 368 -3.35 17.12 -18.84
N MET A 369 -3.88 15.91 -18.97
CA MET A 369 -3.87 15.15 -20.23
C MET A 369 -4.68 15.87 -21.33
N LEU A 370 -5.85 16.43 -21.00
CA LEU A 370 -6.66 17.22 -21.92
C LEU A 370 -5.99 18.52 -22.34
N LYS A 371 -5.34 19.22 -21.39
CA LYS A 371 -4.56 20.43 -21.69
C LYS A 371 -3.43 20.11 -22.68
N LYS A 372 -2.67 19.05 -22.40
CA LYS A 372 -1.59 18.56 -23.27
C LYS A 372 -2.09 18.20 -24.68
N GLY A 373 -3.26 17.57 -24.79
CA GLY A 373 -3.88 17.27 -26.08
C GLY A 373 -4.27 18.52 -26.87
N ARG A 374 -4.82 19.54 -26.21
CA ARG A 374 -5.17 20.83 -26.84
C ARG A 374 -3.94 21.58 -27.35
N ASP A 375 -2.88 21.63 -26.54
CA ASP A 375 -1.62 22.29 -26.92
C ASP A 375 -0.96 21.60 -28.14
N HIS A 376 -1.17 20.30 -28.32
CA HIS A 376 -0.70 19.56 -29.50
C HIS A 376 -1.52 19.90 -30.76
N ASN A 377 -2.85 19.95 -30.65
CA ASN A 377 -3.72 20.28 -31.79
C ASN A 377 -3.55 21.74 -32.25
N GLY A 378 -3.36 22.69 -31.32
CA GLY A 378 -3.13 24.10 -31.66
C GLY A 378 -1.83 24.34 -32.45
N ARG A 379 -0.76 23.59 -32.16
CA ARG A 379 0.50 23.67 -32.92
C ARG A 379 0.40 23.01 -34.30
N ASN A 380 -0.44 21.99 -34.46
CA ASN A 380 -0.64 21.35 -35.76
C ASN A 380 -1.49 22.23 -36.69
N THR A 381 -2.41 23.04 -36.16
CA THR A 381 -3.18 24.02 -36.96
C THR A 381 -2.32 25.22 -37.39
N GLU A 382 -1.43 25.74 -36.54
CA GLU A 382 -0.52 26.84 -36.92
C GLU A 382 0.54 26.43 -37.95
N ASN A 383 0.88 25.14 -38.03
CA ASN A 383 1.81 24.60 -39.04
C ASN A 383 1.12 24.15 -40.34
N ALA A 384 -0.21 24.14 -40.40
CA ALA A 384 -0.98 23.83 -41.62
C ALA A 384 -1.40 25.10 -42.38
N ASP A 385 -1.33 26.26 -41.74
CA ASP A 385 -1.64 27.58 -42.30
C ASP A 385 -0.39 28.37 -42.76
N ASN A 386 0.78 27.72 -42.75
CA ASN A 386 2.03 28.19 -43.38
C ASN A 386 2.48 27.19 -44.44
#